data_AF-A0ABD2WST7-F1
#
_entry.id   AF-A0ABD2WST7-F1
#
_cell.length_a   1.000
_cell.length_b   1.000
_cell.length_c   1.000
_cell.angle_alpha   90.00
_cell.angle_beta   90.00
_cell.angle_gamma   90.00
#
_symmetry.space_group_name_H-M   'P 1'
#
loop_
_entity.id
_entity.type
_entity.pdbx_description
1 polymer ?
#
loop_
_entity_poly.entity_id
_entity_poly.type
_entity_poly.pdbx_seq_one_letter_code
_entity_poly.pdbx_strand_id
1 'polypeptide(L)'
;MGPKGAWIVLALSITMAIRDVYGIYGYDCGTKLTNLTTLSLVDIGECESNDEDVQATSIPAKLIQINDYNMIHAMECKVLVKRSTHYCGMHSHTSPVLFGEIEYYKEVSRDECEAMHVSSVFNGFNIKLMNIARNSTTRKAVIFAGKIDKNSHCTAGEAYDDPYGSFTDVLVTGYVIVTIRDYDVKLSLENNKVILEDGTACNVNARQCVSGDAANVCRTTISEAMCGANKYQVMYELFVSKINDKDNKNVMYSLDRHEYSFALMKTFEESVCGITLIHTEVPRLLIVENPASNHLFVKKELAPANFDIFAFIIAKFLFLENHLKGQLQNLYKSILKE
;
A
#
# COMPACT_ATOMS: atom_id res chain seq x y z
N MET A 1 -10.76 -93.86 55.56
CA MET A 1 -9.69 -92.86 55.84
C MET A 1 -9.28 -92.29 54.50
N GLY A 2 -9.88 -91.21 53.99
CA GLY A 2 -9.71 -89.83 54.45
C GLY A 2 -8.69 -89.13 53.52
N PRO A 3 -9.12 -88.48 52.42
CA PRO A 3 -8.22 -88.05 51.35
C PRO A 3 -7.56 -86.70 51.68
N LYS A 4 -6.26 -86.74 51.99
CA LYS A 4 -5.39 -85.57 51.96
C LYS A 4 -4.64 -85.59 50.62
N GLY A 5 -5.10 -84.78 49.67
CA GLY A 5 -4.43 -84.68 48.36
C GLY A 5 -5.04 -83.68 47.38
N ALA A 6 -6.22 -83.11 47.67
CA ALA A 6 -6.92 -82.24 46.72
C ALA A 6 -6.57 -80.74 46.80
N TRP A 7 -5.77 -80.30 47.78
CA TRP A 7 -5.57 -78.86 48.03
C TRP A 7 -4.34 -78.24 47.37
N ILE A 8 -3.41 -79.03 46.82
CA ILE A 8 -2.15 -78.50 46.25
C ILE A 8 -2.26 -78.22 44.73
N VAL A 9 -3.22 -78.82 44.03
CA VAL A 9 -3.40 -78.60 42.57
C VAL A 9 -4.25 -77.36 42.27
N LEU A 10 -5.06 -76.89 43.23
CA LEU A 10 -5.92 -75.71 43.04
C LEU A 10 -5.17 -74.37 43.21
N ALA A 11 -3.99 -74.37 43.86
CA ALA A 11 -3.23 -73.14 44.11
C ALA A 11 -2.33 -72.72 42.92
N LEU A 12 -1.96 -73.66 42.02
CA LEU A 12 -1.13 -73.36 40.85
C LEU A 12 -1.91 -73.06 39.56
N SER A 13 -3.23 -73.28 39.56
CA SER A 13 -4.12 -73.04 38.42
C SER A 13 -4.85 -71.68 38.47
N ILE A 14 -4.73 -70.94 39.60
CA ILE A 14 -5.35 -69.62 39.77
C ILE A 14 -4.40 -68.47 39.38
N THR A 15 -3.09 -68.71 39.24
CA THR A 15 -2.12 -67.67 38.84
C THR A 15 -1.98 -67.46 37.32
N MET A 16 -2.78 -68.13 36.49
CA MET A 16 -2.81 -67.93 35.02
C MET A 16 -4.06 -67.19 34.51
N ALA A 17 -4.96 -66.75 35.40
CA ALA A 17 -6.21 -66.08 35.03
C ALA A 17 -6.22 -64.56 35.30
N ILE A 18 -5.05 -63.91 35.31
CA ILE A 18 -4.95 -62.45 35.34
C ILE A 18 -4.11 -62.02 34.15
N ARG A 19 -4.71 -62.00 32.97
CA ARG A 19 -4.32 -61.06 31.93
C ARG A 19 -5.37 -59.96 31.90
N ASP A 20 -4.84 -58.76 31.72
CA ASP A 20 -5.54 -57.53 31.39
C ASP A 20 -6.14 -56.76 32.56
N VAL A 21 -5.26 -55.95 33.14
CA VAL A 21 -5.64 -54.71 33.79
C VAL A 21 -4.49 -53.72 33.59
N TYR A 22 -4.65 -52.43 33.26
CA TYR A 22 -5.77 -51.49 33.35
C TYR A 22 -5.64 -50.45 32.21
N GLY A 23 -6.76 -49.98 31.67
CA GLY A 23 -6.81 -48.65 31.05
C GLY A 23 -6.64 -47.57 32.13
N ILE A 24 -6.02 -46.45 31.79
CA ILE A 24 -5.85 -45.32 32.71
C ILE A 24 -7.17 -44.53 32.77
N TYR A 25 -7.76 -44.43 33.96
CA TYR A 25 -8.92 -43.57 34.21
C TYR A 25 -8.44 -42.30 34.95
N GLY A 26 -8.46 -41.17 34.26
CA GLY A 26 -8.26 -39.85 34.87
C GLY A 26 -9.61 -39.19 35.14
N TYR A 27 -9.92 -38.91 36.40
CA TYR A 27 -11.11 -38.15 36.78
C TYR A 27 -10.72 -36.71 37.09
N ASP A 28 -11.35 -35.75 36.41
CA ASP A 28 -11.35 -34.35 36.84
C ASP A 28 -12.52 -34.17 37.83
N CYS A 29 -12.21 -34.08 39.12
CA CYS A 29 -13.21 -33.94 40.18
C CYS A 29 -13.60 -32.46 40.45
N GLY A 30 -13.25 -31.53 39.55
CA GLY A 30 -13.44 -30.10 39.78
C GLY A 30 -14.87 -29.56 39.65
N THR A 31 -15.79 -30.25 38.97
CA THR A 31 -17.15 -29.71 38.73
C THR A 31 -18.26 -30.77 38.69
N LYS A 32 -19.46 -30.42 39.18
CA LYS A 32 -20.62 -31.32 39.40
C LYS A 32 -21.47 -31.63 38.15
N LEU A 33 -20.99 -31.35 36.95
CA LEU A 33 -21.73 -31.60 35.69
C LEU A 33 -20.76 -32.06 34.61
N THR A 34 -20.39 -33.34 34.62
CA THR A 34 -19.58 -33.94 33.56
C THR A 34 -20.44 -34.90 32.73
N ASN A 35 -20.75 -34.49 31.51
CA ASN A 35 -21.12 -35.41 30.43
C ASN A 35 -19.92 -36.33 30.20
N LEU A 36 -20.06 -37.61 30.54
CA LEU A 36 -19.00 -38.61 30.41
C LEU A 36 -18.89 -39.08 28.96
N THR A 37 -17.83 -38.67 28.28
CA THR A 37 -17.40 -39.26 27.00
C THR A 37 -16.34 -40.32 27.28
N THR A 38 -16.69 -41.59 27.07
CA THR A 38 -15.75 -42.72 27.14
C THR A 38 -15.07 -42.89 25.78
N LEU A 39 -13.75 -42.73 25.74
CA LEU A 39 -12.93 -43.00 24.55
C LEU A 39 -12.25 -44.36 24.70
N SER A 40 -12.56 -45.30 23.81
CA SER A 40 -11.85 -46.59 23.73
C SER A 40 -10.53 -46.38 22.98
N LEU A 41 -9.42 -46.84 23.56
CA LEU A 41 -8.11 -46.89 22.90
C LEU A 41 -7.86 -48.25 22.21
N VAL A 42 -8.78 -49.19 22.36
CA VAL A 42 -8.65 -50.58 21.86
C VAL A 42 -9.47 -50.78 20.58
N ASP A 43 -10.53 -50.00 20.39
CA ASP A 43 -11.46 -50.14 19.29
C ASP A 43 -11.71 -48.76 18.67
N ILE A 44 -11.31 -48.59 17.41
CA ILE A 44 -11.61 -47.41 16.60
C ILE A 44 -12.95 -47.71 15.93
N GLY A 45 -14.02 -47.02 16.35
CA GLY A 45 -15.31 -47.13 15.66
C GLY A 45 -15.18 -46.78 14.18
N GLU A 46 -15.96 -47.42 13.31
CA GLU A 46 -15.95 -47.15 11.88
C GLU A 46 -16.14 -45.65 11.64
N CYS A 47 -15.11 -45.00 11.11
CA CYS A 47 -15.23 -43.65 10.60
C CYS A 47 -16.01 -43.77 9.28
N GLU A 48 -17.27 -43.33 9.26
CA GLU A 48 -17.99 -43.12 8.00
C GLU A 48 -17.22 -42.09 7.16
N SER A 49 -16.33 -42.58 6.31
CA SER A 49 -15.64 -41.74 5.34
C SER A 49 -16.62 -41.41 4.24
N ASN A 50 -17.33 -40.29 4.39
CA ASN A 50 -18.01 -39.70 3.25
C ASN A 50 -16.94 -39.31 2.23
N ASP A 51 -16.79 -40.12 1.18
CA ASP A 51 -16.10 -39.71 -0.03
C ASP A 51 -16.94 -38.59 -0.67
N GLU A 52 -16.66 -37.37 -0.25
CA GLU A 52 -17.27 -36.17 -0.80
C GLU A 52 -16.65 -35.90 -2.17
N ASP A 53 -17.39 -36.25 -3.23
CA ASP A 53 -17.08 -35.81 -4.59
C ASP A 53 -17.18 -34.29 -4.67
N VAL A 54 -16.03 -33.64 -4.56
CA VAL A 54 -15.88 -32.20 -4.72
C VAL A 54 -16.03 -31.84 -6.20
N GLN A 55 -17.02 -31.02 -6.55
CA GLN A 55 -17.19 -30.57 -7.94
C GLN A 55 -16.28 -29.38 -8.23
N ALA A 56 -15.23 -29.62 -9.03
CA ALA A 56 -14.32 -28.61 -9.54
C ALA A 56 -14.69 -28.21 -10.97
N THR A 57 -14.89 -26.90 -11.21
CA THR A 57 -15.18 -26.34 -12.53
C THR A 57 -14.12 -25.31 -12.91
N SER A 58 -13.65 -25.33 -14.15
CA SER A 58 -12.68 -24.35 -14.66
C SER A 58 -13.43 -23.15 -15.23
N ILE A 59 -13.18 -21.96 -14.71
CA ILE A 59 -13.84 -20.72 -15.14
C ILE A 59 -12.82 -19.60 -15.40
N PRO A 60 -13.08 -18.70 -16.37
CA PRO A 60 -12.24 -17.53 -16.55
C PRO A 60 -12.50 -16.54 -15.40
N ALA A 61 -11.42 -16.09 -14.75
CA ALA A 61 -11.51 -15.12 -13.66
C ALA A 61 -10.35 -14.12 -13.68
N LYS A 62 -10.58 -12.98 -13.04
CA LYS A 62 -9.52 -12.01 -12.70
C LYS A 62 -9.29 -12.03 -11.19
N LEU A 63 -8.03 -12.19 -10.79
CA LEU A 63 -7.60 -11.88 -9.43
C LEU A 63 -7.24 -10.39 -9.41
N ILE A 64 -7.95 -9.62 -8.60
CA ILE A 64 -7.71 -8.19 -8.44
C ILE A 64 -7.29 -7.90 -7.00
N GLN A 65 -6.52 -6.83 -6.82
CA GLN A 65 -6.12 -6.33 -5.52
C GLN A 65 -6.68 -4.93 -5.29
N ILE A 66 -7.04 -4.62 -4.04
CA ILE A 66 -7.38 -3.26 -3.62
C ILE A 66 -6.10 -2.41 -3.51
N ASN A 67 -6.09 -1.28 -4.19
CA ASN A 67 -5.01 -0.29 -4.15
C ASN A 67 -5.10 0.58 -2.89
N ASP A 68 -3.96 0.91 -2.30
CA ASP A 68 -3.87 1.91 -1.22
C ASP A 68 -3.77 3.33 -1.79
N TYR A 69 -3.12 3.45 -2.95
CA TYR A 69 -2.80 4.71 -3.57
C TYR A 69 -3.31 4.77 -5.02
N ASN A 70 -3.77 5.95 -5.42
CA ASN A 70 -3.88 6.32 -6.82
C ASN A 70 -2.74 7.28 -7.18
N MET A 71 -2.26 7.23 -8.41
CA MET A 71 -1.26 8.20 -8.90
C MET A 71 -2.01 9.37 -9.55
N ILE A 72 -1.62 10.58 -9.17
CA ILE A 72 -2.25 11.82 -9.63
C ILE A 72 -1.16 12.79 -10.05
N HIS A 73 -1.40 13.54 -11.11
CA HIS A 73 -0.43 14.48 -11.62
C HIS A 73 -0.40 15.78 -10.81
N ALA A 74 0.81 16.21 -10.45
CA ALA A 74 1.09 17.40 -9.68
C ALA A 74 2.13 18.28 -10.36
N MET A 75 1.95 19.58 -10.15
CA MET A 75 2.77 20.65 -10.67
C MET A 75 3.37 21.40 -9.48
N GLU A 76 4.69 21.44 -9.39
CA GLU A 76 5.40 22.13 -8.32
C GLU A 76 6.17 23.32 -8.88
N CYS A 77 6.12 24.42 -8.13
CA CYS A 77 6.89 25.61 -8.41
C CYS A 77 7.60 26.10 -7.15
N LYS A 78 8.88 26.43 -7.31
CA LYS A 78 9.71 26.98 -6.25
C LYS A 78 10.46 28.19 -6.77
N VAL A 79 10.33 29.32 -6.07
CA VAL A 79 11.05 30.55 -6.39
C VAL A 79 11.93 30.89 -5.20
N LEU A 80 13.23 30.76 -5.40
CA LEU A 80 14.27 31.01 -4.42
C LEU A 80 14.99 32.30 -4.77
N VAL A 81 15.09 33.20 -3.81
CA VAL A 81 15.79 34.47 -3.92
C VAL A 81 17.04 34.39 -3.07
N LYS A 82 18.19 34.59 -3.70
CA LYS A 82 19.47 34.81 -3.00
C LYS A 82 19.86 36.25 -3.25
N ARG A 83 20.00 37.06 -2.20
CA ARG A 83 20.39 38.47 -2.33
C ARG A 83 21.57 38.82 -1.46
N SER A 84 22.30 39.81 -1.96
CA SER A 84 23.46 40.45 -1.37
C SER A 84 23.23 41.96 -1.38
N THR A 85 23.12 42.52 -0.19
CA THR A 85 22.87 43.95 0.06
C THR A 85 24.15 44.60 0.56
N HIS A 86 24.50 45.73 -0.06
CA HIS A 86 25.63 46.55 0.33
C HIS A 86 25.20 48.01 0.42
N TYR A 87 25.69 48.74 1.41
CA TYR A 87 25.58 50.20 1.41
C TYR A 87 26.43 50.74 0.26
N CYS A 88 25.91 51.67 -0.53
CA CYS A 88 26.64 52.31 -1.62
C CYS A 88 26.83 53.81 -1.32
N GLY A 89 28.04 54.19 -0.92
CA GLY A 89 28.36 55.57 -0.58
C GLY A 89 28.57 56.47 -1.79
N MET A 90 28.60 57.80 -1.54
CA MET A 90 28.74 58.85 -2.56
C MET A 90 29.97 58.71 -3.47
N HIS A 91 31.05 58.09 -2.99
CA HIS A 91 32.28 57.82 -3.76
C HIS A 91 32.35 56.39 -4.29
N SER A 92 31.21 55.69 -4.39
CA SER A 92 31.15 54.31 -4.86
C SER A 92 31.83 53.29 -3.93
N HIS A 93 31.99 53.63 -2.64
CA HIS A 93 32.44 52.68 -1.63
C HIS A 93 31.29 51.77 -1.24
N THR A 94 31.54 50.46 -1.26
CA THR A 94 30.61 49.47 -0.73
C THR A 94 30.96 49.14 0.71
N SER A 95 29.95 48.94 1.54
CA SER A 95 30.14 48.49 2.93
C SER A 95 29.10 47.43 3.29
N PRO A 96 29.47 46.45 4.13
CA PRO A 96 28.53 45.42 4.55
C PRO A 96 27.40 46.06 5.37
N VAL A 97 26.19 45.51 5.22
CA VAL A 97 25.04 45.85 6.06
C VAL A 97 24.62 44.64 6.90
N LEU A 98 23.94 44.91 8.00
CA LEU A 98 23.33 43.85 8.81
C LEU A 98 22.30 43.09 7.95
N PHE A 99 22.32 41.75 8.00
CA PHE A 99 21.52 40.89 7.10
C PHE A 99 21.76 41.18 5.61
N GLY A 100 23.01 41.51 5.26
CA GLY A 100 23.40 41.77 3.87
C GLY A 100 23.23 40.57 2.95
N GLU A 101 23.57 39.37 3.43
CA GLU A 101 23.43 38.12 2.68
C GLU A 101 22.25 37.32 3.21
N ILE A 102 21.22 37.11 2.39
CA ILE A 102 20.02 36.35 2.75
C ILE A 102 19.56 35.48 1.58
N GLU A 103 19.05 34.29 1.93
CA GLU A 103 18.36 33.38 1.04
C GLU A 103 16.96 33.11 1.56
N TYR A 104 15.95 33.26 0.70
CA TYR A 104 14.56 33.06 1.09
C TYR A 104 13.68 32.62 -0.08
N TYR A 105 12.56 31.97 0.24
CA TYR A 105 11.57 31.55 -0.73
C TYR A 105 10.54 32.65 -0.94
N LYS A 106 10.26 32.99 -2.20
CA LYS A 106 9.08 33.79 -2.56
C LYS A 106 7.87 32.87 -2.52
N GLU A 107 6.81 33.30 -1.85
CA GLU A 107 5.51 32.65 -1.95
C GLU A 107 4.99 32.72 -3.39
N VAL A 108 4.65 31.56 -3.94
CA VAL A 108 4.10 31.40 -5.29
C VAL A 108 2.67 30.92 -5.12
N SER A 109 1.72 31.73 -5.58
CA SER A 109 0.33 31.33 -5.62
C SER A 109 0.10 30.20 -6.63
N ARG A 110 -0.99 29.46 -6.47
CA ARG A 110 -1.40 28.44 -7.46
C ARG A 110 -1.45 29.00 -8.88
N ASP A 111 -2.09 30.15 -9.07
CA ASP A 111 -2.29 30.73 -10.40
C ASP A 111 -0.97 31.16 -11.03
N GLU A 112 -0.03 31.69 -10.24
CA GLU A 112 1.33 31.97 -10.70
C GLU A 112 2.07 30.68 -11.09
N CYS A 113 1.93 29.61 -10.32
CA CYS A 113 2.56 28.32 -10.64
C CYS A 113 1.99 27.72 -11.93
N GLU A 114 0.67 27.71 -12.07
CA GLU A 114 -0.02 27.24 -13.26
C GLU A 114 0.35 28.06 -14.49
N ALA A 115 0.38 29.40 -14.36
CA ALA A 115 0.84 30.29 -15.41
C ALA A 115 2.30 30.02 -15.80
N MET A 116 3.20 29.74 -14.84
CA MET A 116 4.59 29.39 -15.14
C MET A 116 4.71 28.10 -15.94
N HIS A 117 3.90 27.07 -15.61
CA HIS A 117 3.87 25.82 -16.35
C HIS A 117 3.29 25.95 -17.77
N VAL A 118 2.25 26.77 -17.93
CA VAL A 118 1.59 26.98 -19.24
C VAL A 118 2.40 27.91 -20.14
N SER A 119 2.82 29.06 -19.61
CA SER A 119 3.46 30.12 -20.38
C SER A 119 4.98 30.00 -20.45
N SER A 120 5.60 29.16 -19.61
CA SER A 120 7.07 29.08 -19.46
C SER A 120 7.72 30.42 -19.10
N VAL A 121 6.97 31.29 -18.41
CA VAL A 121 7.38 32.65 -18.05
C VAL A 121 7.16 32.88 -16.56
N PHE A 122 8.19 33.40 -15.88
CA PHE A 122 8.07 33.97 -14.55
C PHE A 122 8.19 35.49 -14.62
N ASN A 123 7.28 36.18 -13.93
CA ASN A 123 7.27 37.63 -13.80
C ASN A 123 7.29 38.00 -12.31
N GLY A 124 8.31 38.73 -11.88
CA GLY A 124 8.48 39.15 -10.49
C GLY A 124 9.81 39.90 -10.34
N PHE A 125 9.99 40.68 -9.27
CA PHE A 125 11.23 41.44 -9.03
C PHE A 125 11.68 42.32 -10.21
N ASN A 126 10.72 42.92 -10.94
CA ASN A 126 10.96 43.71 -12.16
C ASN A 126 11.74 42.97 -13.27
N ILE A 127 11.76 41.64 -13.23
CA ILE A 127 12.37 40.80 -14.26
C ILE A 127 11.31 39.90 -14.90
N LYS A 128 11.54 39.62 -16.19
CA LYS A 128 10.81 38.60 -16.92
C LYS A 128 11.78 37.48 -17.30
N LEU A 129 11.61 36.32 -16.70
CA LEU A 129 12.30 35.09 -17.13
C LEU A 129 11.39 34.40 -18.14
N MET A 130 11.90 34.13 -19.33
CA MET A 130 11.18 33.43 -20.40
C MET A 130 11.89 32.11 -20.73
N ASN A 131 11.19 31.21 -21.41
CA ASN A 131 11.69 29.91 -21.84
C ASN A 131 12.15 29.03 -20.66
N ILE A 132 11.43 29.10 -19.54
CA ILE A 132 11.67 28.18 -18.42
C ILE A 132 11.20 26.79 -18.86
N ALA A 133 12.14 25.87 -19.07
CA ALA A 133 11.80 24.52 -19.48
C ALA A 133 11.04 23.79 -18.35
N ARG A 134 10.12 22.89 -18.72
CA ARG A 134 9.49 21.98 -17.76
C ARG A 134 10.54 21.07 -17.14
N ASN A 135 10.35 20.70 -15.87
CA ASN A 135 11.31 19.88 -15.11
C ASN A 135 12.72 20.46 -15.09
N SER A 136 12.82 21.78 -14.93
CA SER A 136 14.11 22.49 -14.95
C SER A 136 14.21 23.51 -13.82
N THR A 137 15.45 23.91 -13.55
CA THR A 137 15.77 25.05 -12.70
C THR A 137 16.48 26.11 -13.52
N THR A 138 15.89 27.29 -13.59
CA THR A 138 16.45 28.44 -14.30
C THR A 138 16.91 29.49 -13.30
N ARG A 139 18.11 30.04 -13.51
CA ARG A 139 18.68 31.09 -12.66
C ARG A 139 18.90 32.37 -13.46
N LYS A 140 18.58 33.52 -12.86
CA LYS A 140 18.82 34.84 -13.46
C LYS A 140 19.45 35.77 -12.43
N ALA A 141 20.53 36.45 -12.83
CA ALA A 141 21.12 37.53 -12.04
C ALA A 141 20.25 38.79 -12.12
N VAL A 142 20.08 39.46 -10.99
CA VAL A 142 19.18 40.61 -10.82
C VAL A 142 19.86 41.69 -10.00
N ILE A 143 19.64 42.95 -10.38
CA ILE A 143 19.88 44.10 -9.52
C ILE A 143 18.52 44.52 -8.99
N PHE A 144 18.24 44.21 -7.73
CA PHE A 144 16.95 44.46 -7.10
C PHE A 144 16.78 45.95 -6.73
N ALA A 145 17.88 46.60 -6.35
CA ALA A 145 17.94 48.03 -6.08
C ALA A 145 19.34 48.57 -6.37
N GLY A 146 19.41 49.84 -6.80
CA GLY A 146 20.65 50.48 -7.20
C GLY A 146 21.07 50.16 -8.61
N LYS A 147 22.27 50.60 -8.99
CA LYS A 147 22.85 50.37 -10.32
C LYS A 147 24.35 50.13 -10.19
N ILE A 148 24.88 49.33 -11.11
CA ILE A 148 26.32 49.17 -11.32
C ILE A 148 26.58 49.53 -12.77
N ASP A 149 27.45 50.52 -13.02
CA ASP A 149 27.84 50.89 -14.37
C ASP A 149 28.95 49.97 -14.94
N LYS A 150 29.35 50.20 -16.19
CA LYS A 150 30.41 49.42 -16.85
C LYS A 150 31.79 49.60 -16.19
N ASN A 151 31.98 50.67 -15.43
CA ASN A 151 33.22 50.99 -14.73
C ASN A 151 33.18 50.47 -13.28
N SER A 152 32.19 49.65 -12.92
CA SER A 152 31.97 49.12 -11.57
C SER A 152 31.64 50.18 -10.52
N HIS A 153 31.16 51.36 -10.92
CA HIS A 153 30.61 52.31 -9.99
C HIS A 153 29.21 51.88 -9.55
N CYS A 154 29.04 51.68 -8.26
CA CYS A 154 27.73 51.58 -7.64
C CYS A 154 27.07 52.96 -7.55
N THR A 155 25.76 52.98 -7.75
CA THR A 155 24.88 54.08 -7.36
C THR A 155 23.78 53.51 -6.48
N ALA A 156 23.58 54.12 -5.31
CA ALA A 156 22.51 53.75 -4.39
C ALA A 156 21.14 53.78 -5.09
N GLY A 157 20.32 52.79 -4.76
CA GLY A 157 18.96 52.68 -5.27
C GLY A 157 17.93 53.40 -4.41
N GLU A 158 16.67 53.30 -4.85
CA GLU A 158 15.52 53.50 -3.98
C GLU A 158 15.56 52.51 -2.81
N ALA A 159 14.74 52.79 -1.78
CA ALA A 159 14.59 51.88 -0.66
C ALA A 159 14.20 50.47 -1.14
N TYR A 160 14.81 49.45 -0.55
CA TYR A 160 14.53 48.05 -0.85
C TYR A 160 13.97 47.36 0.39
N ASP A 161 12.85 46.68 0.21
CA ASP A 161 12.13 45.97 1.26
C ASP A 161 12.00 44.50 0.91
N ASP A 162 12.28 43.65 1.90
CA ASP A 162 12.01 42.22 1.85
C ASP A 162 11.56 41.70 3.22
N PRO A 163 11.21 40.41 3.38
CA PRO A 163 10.76 39.86 4.66
C PRO A 163 11.76 39.97 5.82
N TYR A 164 13.02 40.37 5.56
CA TYR A 164 14.11 40.40 6.54
C TYR A 164 14.58 41.83 6.86
N GLY A 165 14.06 42.85 6.18
CA GLY A 165 14.30 44.24 6.54
C GLY A 165 14.04 45.24 5.42
N SER A 166 14.15 46.51 5.81
CA SER A 166 14.08 47.67 4.94
C SER A 166 15.46 48.32 4.85
N PHE A 167 15.92 48.59 3.65
CA PHE A 167 17.27 49.08 3.38
C PHE A 167 17.21 50.37 2.55
N THR A 168 17.93 51.41 2.96
CA THR A 168 18.08 52.67 2.20
C THR A 168 19.53 52.89 1.83
N ASP A 169 19.78 53.65 0.76
CA ASP A 169 21.12 53.96 0.26
C ASP A 169 21.95 52.71 -0.11
N VAL A 170 21.27 51.67 -0.60
CA VAL A 170 21.87 50.36 -0.87
C VAL A 170 21.94 50.02 -2.36
N LEU A 171 22.89 49.15 -2.67
CA LEU A 171 22.95 48.33 -3.86
C LEU A 171 22.56 46.90 -3.46
N VAL A 172 21.51 46.36 -4.07
CA VAL A 172 21.01 45.00 -3.82
C VAL A 172 21.13 44.20 -5.10
N THR A 173 21.94 43.14 -5.06
CA THR A 173 22.16 42.25 -6.20
C THR A 173 21.95 40.81 -5.80
N GLY A 174 21.74 39.92 -6.77
CA GLY A 174 21.67 38.50 -6.47
C GLY A 174 21.06 37.68 -7.60
N TYR A 175 20.42 36.59 -7.21
CA TYR A 175 19.84 35.63 -8.13
C TYR A 175 18.39 35.33 -7.76
N VAL A 176 17.55 35.29 -8.80
CA VAL A 176 16.25 34.64 -8.74
C VAL A 176 16.39 33.27 -9.41
N ILE A 177 16.08 32.23 -8.66
CA ILE A 177 16.18 30.83 -9.05
C ILE A 177 14.76 30.27 -9.07
N VAL A 178 14.27 29.93 -10.27
CA VAL A 178 12.93 29.38 -10.48
C VAL A 178 13.06 27.91 -10.84
N THR A 179 12.43 27.04 -10.06
CA THR A 179 12.33 25.61 -10.31
C THR A 179 10.88 25.26 -10.62
N ILE A 180 10.68 24.55 -11.72
CA ILE A 180 9.37 24.05 -12.15
C ILE A 180 9.49 22.53 -12.29
N ARG A 181 8.62 21.78 -11.61
CA ARG A 181 8.56 20.32 -11.68
C ARG A 181 7.14 19.84 -11.97
N ASP A 182 7.06 18.77 -12.71
CA ASP A 182 5.86 18.09 -13.15
C ASP A 182 6.10 16.59 -12.88
N TYR A 183 5.28 16.01 -12.00
CA TYR A 183 5.46 14.64 -11.51
C TYR A 183 4.16 14.06 -10.97
N ASP A 184 4.12 12.73 -10.85
CA ASP A 184 3.00 12.03 -10.25
C ASP A 184 3.20 11.83 -8.74
N VAL A 185 2.17 12.16 -7.96
CA VAL A 185 2.13 12.00 -6.51
C VAL A 185 1.12 10.95 -6.08
N LYS A 186 1.32 10.38 -4.88
CA LYS A 186 0.46 9.35 -4.32
C LYS A 186 -0.77 10.00 -3.69
N LEU A 187 -1.96 9.52 -4.04
CA LEU A 187 -3.23 9.83 -3.41
C LEU A 187 -3.66 8.63 -2.56
N SER A 188 -3.63 8.76 -1.24
CA SER A 188 -4.20 7.77 -0.33
C SER A 188 -5.72 7.70 -0.53
N LEU A 189 -6.21 6.53 -0.94
CA LEU A 189 -7.64 6.27 -1.16
C LEU A 189 -8.42 6.14 0.16
N GLU A 190 -7.75 5.71 1.24
CA GLU A 190 -8.35 5.58 2.57
C GLU A 190 -8.58 6.94 3.22
N ASN A 191 -7.53 7.77 3.29
CA ASN A 191 -7.55 9.01 4.06
C ASN A 191 -7.84 10.24 3.21
N ASN A 192 -7.98 10.07 1.90
CA ASN A 192 -8.14 11.14 0.92
C ASN A 192 -7.07 12.25 1.12
N LYS A 193 -5.80 11.82 1.17
CA LYS A 193 -4.63 12.68 1.31
C LYS A 193 -3.68 12.50 0.15
N VAL A 194 -3.13 13.61 -0.34
CA VAL A 194 -2.02 13.63 -1.29
C VAL A 194 -0.71 13.55 -0.51
N ILE A 195 0.16 12.63 -0.88
CA ILE A 195 1.47 12.42 -0.27
C ILE A 195 2.53 12.81 -1.31
N LEU A 196 3.28 13.85 -0.99
CA LEU A 196 4.38 14.38 -1.80
C LEU A 196 5.65 13.50 -1.67
N GLU A 197 6.64 13.73 -2.54
CA GLU A 197 7.92 12.99 -2.53
C GLU A 197 8.71 13.16 -1.23
N ASP A 198 8.58 14.31 -0.57
CA ASP A 198 9.20 14.62 0.72
C ASP A 198 8.45 14.01 1.92
N GLY A 199 7.33 13.31 1.66
CA GLY A 199 6.47 12.72 2.69
C GLY A 199 5.40 13.68 3.23
N THR A 200 5.35 14.94 2.79
CA THR A 200 4.33 15.89 3.20
C THR A 200 2.95 15.40 2.77
N ALA A 201 2.00 15.35 3.72
CA ALA A 201 0.65 14.88 3.48
C ALA A 201 -0.35 16.05 3.49
N CYS A 202 -0.98 16.30 2.35
CA CYS A 202 -1.94 17.38 2.15
C CYS A 202 -3.36 16.86 1.96
N ASN A 203 -4.35 17.64 2.39
CA ASN A 203 -5.74 17.33 2.14
C ASN A 203 -6.02 17.42 0.63
N VAL A 204 -6.75 16.43 0.10
CA VAL A 204 -7.12 16.37 -1.32
C VAL A 204 -7.91 17.58 -1.81
N ASN A 205 -8.72 18.18 -0.94
CA ASN A 205 -9.51 19.38 -1.26
C ASN A 205 -8.71 20.69 -1.07
N ALA A 206 -7.48 20.62 -0.56
CA ALA A 206 -6.65 21.81 -0.44
C ALA A 206 -6.29 22.31 -1.85
N ARG A 207 -6.51 23.61 -2.08
CA ARG A 207 -6.19 24.25 -3.38
C ARG A 207 -4.69 24.34 -3.65
N GLN A 208 -3.88 24.27 -2.59
CA GLN A 208 -2.43 24.38 -2.64
C GLN A 208 -1.85 23.56 -1.49
N CYS A 209 -0.71 22.91 -1.74
CA CYS A 209 0.07 22.16 -0.78
C CYS A 209 1.48 22.76 -0.76
N VAL A 210 2.06 22.93 0.42
CA VAL A 210 3.43 23.44 0.56
C VAL A 210 4.31 22.31 1.02
N SER A 211 5.35 21.99 0.25
CA SER A 211 6.34 20.98 0.63
C SER A 211 7.25 21.50 1.75
N GLY A 212 7.97 20.61 2.42
CA GLY A 212 8.94 20.95 3.47
C GLY A 212 10.04 21.91 3.00
N ASP A 213 10.35 21.93 1.70
CA ASP A 213 11.29 22.85 1.05
C ASP A 213 10.66 24.19 0.64
N ALA A 214 9.47 24.51 1.18
CA ALA A 214 8.66 25.67 0.81
C ALA A 214 8.32 25.74 -0.70
N ALA A 215 8.33 24.60 -1.40
CA ALA A 215 7.85 24.53 -2.77
C ALA A 215 6.32 24.49 -2.77
N ASN A 216 5.70 25.22 -3.69
CA ASN A 216 4.25 25.23 -3.84
C ASN A 216 3.86 24.13 -4.84
N VAL A 217 3.22 23.10 -4.31
CA VAL A 217 2.69 21.98 -5.09
C VAL A 217 1.19 22.22 -5.35
N CYS A 218 0.89 22.38 -6.62
CA CYS A 218 -0.44 22.58 -7.17
C CYS A 218 -0.86 21.30 -7.88
N ARG A 219 -2.12 20.91 -7.71
CA ARG A 219 -2.63 19.65 -8.23
C ARG A 219 -3.45 19.88 -9.50
N THR A 220 -3.32 18.97 -10.47
CA THR A 220 -4.30 18.87 -11.57
C THR A 220 -5.49 18.00 -11.18
N THR A 221 -6.64 18.36 -11.76
CA THR A 221 -7.99 17.87 -11.49
C THR A 221 -8.03 16.38 -11.17
N ILE A 222 -8.66 16.03 -10.05
CA ILE A 222 -9.02 14.65 -9.78
C ILE A 222 -10.05 14.28 -10.84
N SER A 223 -9.69 13.34 -11.72
CA SER A 223 -10.71 12.63 -12.47
C SER A 223 -11.55 11.88 -11.44
N GLU A 224 -12.75 12.41 -11.14
CA GLU A 224 -13.81 11.70 -10.44
C GLU A 224 -14.28 10.56 -11.35
N ALA A 225 -13.44 9.54 -11.54
CA ALA A 225 -13.88 8.31 -12.15
C ALA A 225 -14.83 7.63 -11.16
N MET A 226 -16.12 7.95 -11.29
CA MET A 226 -17.24 7.59 -10.42
C MET A 226 -17.46 6.09 -10.20
N CYS A 227 -16.57 5.24 -10.71
CA CYS A 227 -16.64 3.79 -10.56
C CYS A 227 -15.35 3.14 -10.03
N GLY A 228 -14.40 3.91 -9.50
CA GLY A 228 -13.29 3.32 -8.73
C GLY A 228 -12.41 2.36 -9.53
N ALA A 229 -12.30 2.49 -10.86
CA ALA A 229 -11.39 1.70 -11.68
C ALA A 229 -9.92 1.81 -11.21
N ASN A 230 -9.56 2.93 -10.56
CA ASN A 230 -8.25 3.14 -9.95
C ASN A 230 -8.13 2.57 -8.52
N LYS A 231 -9.23 2.14 -7.91
CA LYS A 231 -9.26 1.48 -6.58
C LYS A 231 -8.77 0.03 -6.67
N TYR A 232 -8.80 -0.56 -7.86
CA TYR A 232 -8.44 -1.95 -8.06
C TYR A 232 -7.30 -2.09 -9.07
N GLN A 233 -6.46 -3.09 -8.86
CA GLN A 233 -5.40 -3.48 -9.79
C GLN A 233 -5.57 -4.94 -10.16
N VAL A 234 -5.54 -5.24 -11.45
CA VAL A 234 -5.60 -6.63 -11.93
C VAL A 234 -4.23 -7.27 -11.72
N MET A 235 -4.17 -8.26 -10.85
CA MET A 235 -2.97 -9.07 -10.60
C MET A 235 -2.82 -10.10 -11.72
N TYR A 236 -3.88 -10.88 -11.94
CA TYR A 236 -3.89 -11.98 -12.90
C TYR A 236 -5.22 -12.08 -13.64
N GLU A 237 -5.16 -12.56 -14.88
CA GLU A 237 -6.31 -12.85 -15.73
C GLU A 237 -6.11 -14.24 -16.33
N LEU A 238 -6.84 -15.23 -15.81
CA LEU A 238 -6.57 -16.64 -16.07
C LEU A 238 -7.76 -17.53 -15.69
N PHE A 239 -7.71 -18.79 -16.13
CA PHE A 239 -8.70 -19.80 -15.75
C PHE A 239 -8.36 -20.36 -14.36
N VAL A 240 -9.34 -20.35 -13.46
CA VAL A 240 -9.22 -20.85 -12.08
C VAL A 240 -10.19 -22.00 -11.85
N SER A 241 -9.80 -22.92 -10.97
CA SER A 241 -10.66 -24.01 -10.51
C SER A 241 -11.58 -23.48 -9.41
N LYS A 242 -12.86 -23.31 -9.73
CA LYS A 242 -13.92 -23.06 -8.76
C LYS A 242 -14.41 -24.39 -8.19
N ILE A 243 -14.20 -24.55 -6.90
CA ILE A 243 -14.47 -25.76 -6.13
C ILE A 243 -15.65 -25.46 -5.21
N ASN A 244 -16.74 -26.20 -5.37
CA ASN A 244 -17.92 -26.07 -4.52
C ASN A 244 -18.06 -27.28 -3.60
N ASP A 245 -18.38 -27.02 -2.34
CA ASP A 245 -18.87 -28.03 -1.39
C ASP A 245 -20.30 -28.47 -1.76
N LYS A 246 -20.75 -29.66 -1.32
CA LYS A 246 -22.07 -30.25 -1.63
C LYS A 246 -23.24 -29.33 -1.26
N ASP A 247 -23.10 -28.56 -0.19
CA ASP A 247 -24.10 -27.58 0.26
C ASP A 247 -24.01 -26.22 -0.47
N ASN A 248 -23.04 -26.06 -1.38
CA ASN A 248 -22.69 -24.79 -2.03
C ASN A 248 -22.37 -23.65 -1.05
N LYS A 249 -22.10 -23.99 0.22
CA LYS A 249 -21.81 -23.05 1.32
C LYS A 249 -20.38 -22.53 1.25
N ASN A 250 -19.44 -23.41 0.92
CA ASN A 250 -18.03 -23.07 0.79
C ASN A 250 -17.63 -23.15 -0.67
N VAL A 251 -17.19 -22.01 -1.20
CA VAL A 251 -16.64 -21.90 -2.57
C VAL A 251 -15.17 -21.54 -2.44
N MET A 252 -14.31 -22.36 -3.04
CA MET A 252 -12.87 -22.12 -3.09
C MET A 252 -12.42 -21.91 -4.53
N TYR A 253 -11.54 -20.94 -4.73
CA TYR A 253 -10.89 -20.67 -6.00
C TYR A 253 -9.43 -21.09 -5.89
N SER A 254 -9.03 -22.05 -6.71
CA SER A 254 -7.68 -22.57 -6.71
C SER A 254 -7.03 -22.41 -8.07
N LEU A 255 -5.74 -22.11 -8.05
CA LEU A 255 -4.86 -22.17 -9.20
C LEU A 255 -3.56 -22.82 -8.76
N ASP A 256 -3.12 -23.82 -9.52
CA ASP A 256 -1.83 -24.47 -9.33
C ASP A 256 -1.04 -24.44 -10.63
N ARG A 257 -0.14 -23.46 -10.76
CA ARG A 257 0.83 -23.34 -11.85
C ARG A 257 2.19 -22.97 -11.27
N HIS A 258 3.27 -23.35 -11.95
CA HIS A 258 4.65 -23.10 -11.52
C HIS A 258 4.92 -21.63 -11.16
N GLU A 259 4.33 -20.68 -11.91
CA GLU A 259 4.50 -19.24 -11.66
C GLU A 259 3.45 -18.65 -10.70
N TYR A 260 2.28 -19.28 -10.59
CA TYR A 260 1.11 -18.74 -9.90
C TYR A 260 0.40 -19.85 -9.15
N SER A 261 0.47 -19.83 -7.82
CA SER A 261 -0.26 -20.75 -6.96
C SER A 261 -1.02 -19.99 -5.87
N PHE A 262 -2.32 -20.25 -5.76
CA PHE A 262 -3.17 -19.72 -4.69
C PHE A 262 -4.38 -20.61 -4.48
N ALA A 263 -4.90 -20.62 -3.26
CA ALA A 263 -6.20 -21.16 -2.92
C ALA A 263 -6.88 -20.14 -2.01
N LEU A 264 -8.02 -19.60 -2.46
CA LEU A 264 -8.75 -18.53 -1.79
C LEU A 264 -10.21 -18.96 -1.60
N MET A 265 -10.68 -18.90 -0.36
CA MET A 265 -12.06 -19.14 0.02
C MET A 265 -12.90 -17.87 -0.12
N LYS A 266 -14.05 -18.02 -0.76
CA LYS A 266 -15.08 -16.98 -0.81
C LYS A 266 -15.60 -16.68 0.60
N THR A 267 -15.66 -15.41 0.95
CA THR A 267 -16.30 -14.92 2.19
C THR A 267 -17.67 -14.34 1.89
N PHE A 268 -17.76 -13.35 1.00
CA PHE A 268 -19.03 -12.73 0.57
C PHE A 268 -18.93 -12.16 -0.85
N GLU A 269 -20.07 -11.72 -1.39
CA GLU A 269 -20.14 -11.03 -2.68
C GLU A 269 -20.61 -9.59 -2.50
N GLU A 270 -20.05 -8.69 -3.28
CA GLU A 270 -20.41 -7.28 -3.31
C GLU A 270 -20.59 -6.85 -4.76
N SER A 271 -21.65 -6.10 -5.08
CA SER A 271 -21.82 -5.52 -6.42
C SER A 271 -21.27 -4.11 -6.46
N VAL A 272 -20.22 -3.89 -7.26
CA VAL A 272 -19.62 -2.57 -7.50
C VAL A 272 -19.78 -2.24 -8.98
N CYS A 273 -20.53 -1.18 -9.27
CA CYS A 273 -20.84 -0.73 -10.63
C CYS A 273 -21.43 -1.83 -11.55
N GLY A 274 -22.30 -2.68 -11.00
CA GLY A 274 -22.91 -3.77 -11.76
C GLY A 274 -21.98 -4.97 -11.98
N ILE A 275 -20.81 -5.00 -11.33
CA ILE A 275 -19.90 -6.15 -11.34
C ILE A 275 -19.88 -6.79 -9.97
N THR A 276 -20.04 -8.10 -9.93
CA THR A 276 -19.91 -8.88 -8.69
C THR A 276 -18.44 -9.09 -8.36
N LEU A 277 -18.01 -8.51 -7.24
CA LEU A 277 -16.73 -8.75 -6.60
C LEU A 277 -16.89 -9.86 -5.56
N ILE A 278 -16.04 -10.86 -5.65
CA ILE A 278 -16.00 -11.97 -4.70
C ILE A 278 -14.89 -11.68 -3.71
N HIS A 279 -15.27 -11.42 -2.47
CA HIS A 279 -14.34 -11.21 -1.37
C HIS A 279 -13.78 -12.55 -0.90
N THR A 280 -12.51 -12.52 -0.48
CA THR A 280 -11.79 -13.71 -0.01
C THR A 280 -11.41 -13.57 1.47
N GLU A 281 -10.85 -14.62 2.06
CA GLU A 281 -10.26 -14.59 3.40
C GLU A 281 -9.03 -13.67 3.49
N VAL A 282 -8.43 -13.32 2.35
CA VAL A 282 -7.39 -12.29 2.24
C VAL A 282 -8.06 -10.99 1.81
N PRO A 283 -8.33 -10.02 2.73
CA PRO A 283 -9.27 -8.92 2.49
C PRO A 283 -8.95 -8.03 1.28
N ARG A 284 -7.68 -8.00 0.87
CA ARG A 284 -7.21 -7.18 -0.25
C ARG A 284 -7.25 -7.89 -1.60
N LEU A 285 -7.45 -9.21 -1.63
CA LEU A 285 -7.53 -10.00 -2.84
C LEU A 285 -8.99 -10.35 -3.12
N LEU A 286 -9.46 -9.98 -4.31
CA LEU A 286 -10.82 -10.19 -4.75
C LEU A 286 -10.82 -10.95 -6.08
N ILE A 287 -11.90 -11.67 -6.35
CA ILE A 287 -12.07 -12.44 -7.58
C ILE A 287 -13.24 -11.87 -8.38
N VAL A 288 -13.06 -11.78 -9.69
CA VAL A 288 -14.12 -11.42 -10.65
C VAL A 288 -14.29 -12.58 -11.62
N GLU A 289 -15.45 -13.23 -11.60
CA GLU A 289 -15.79 -14.31 -12.54
C GLU A 289 -16.23 -13.75 -13.90
N ASN A 290 -15.91 -14.46 -14.98
CA ASN A 290 -16.40 -14.20 -16.34
C ASN A 290 -16.29 -12.74 -16.79
N PRO A 291 -15.08 -12.15 -16.85
CA PRO A 291 -14.88 -10.70 -17.06
C PRO A 291 -15.14 -10.21 -18.49
N ALA A 292 -15.77 -11.01 -19.36
CA ALA A 292 -15.72 -10.91 -20.83
C ALA A 292 -16.26 -9.61 -21.47
N SER A 293 -16.85 -8.69 -20.69
CA SER A 293 -17.36 -7.39 -21.19
C SER A 293 -16.84 -6.17 -20.44
N ASN A 294 -15.87 -6.33 -19.54
CA ASN A 294 -15.67 -5.34 -18.50
C ASN A 294 -14.45 -4.41 -18.71
N HIS A 295 -14.72 -3.18 -19.14
CA HIS A 295 -13.71 -2.11 -19.30
C HIS A 295 -13.18 -1.54 -17.97
N LEU A 296 -13.75 -1.91 -16.82
CA LEU A 296 -13.34 -1.36 -15.52
C LEU A 296 -12.06 -1.99 -14.97
N PHE A 297 -11.81 -3.26 -15.29
CA PHE A 297 -10.63 -4.01 -14.84
C PHE A 297 -9.69 -4.30 -15.99
N VAL A 298 -9.02 -3.26 -16.46
CA VAL A 298 -7.95 -3.35 -17.47
C VAL A 298 -6.64 -3.66 -16.76
N LYS A 299 -5.94 -4.70 -17.21
CA LYS A 299 -4.59 -4.99 -16.72
C LYS A 299 -3.65 -3.85 -17.13
N LYS A 300 -3.12 -3.15 -16.13
CA LYS A 300 -2.08 -2.11 -16.27
C LYS A 300 -0.76 -2.66 -15.74
N GLU A 301 0.35 -1.97 -16.00
CA GLU A 301 1.60 -2.27 -15.33
C GLU A 301 1.44 -2.22 -13.82
N LEU A 302 2.13 -3.14 -13.12
CA LEU A 302 2.06 -3.24 -11.67
C LEU A 302 2.78 -2.05 -11.04
N ALA A 303 2.03 -1.07 -10.53
CA ALA A 303 2.57 0.01 -9.71
C ALA A 303 3.17 -0.57 -8.40
N PRO A 304 4.50 -0.52 -8.18
CA PRO A 304 5.13 -1.15 -7.01
C PRO A 304 4.60 -0.59 -5.68
N ALA A 305 4.16 0.66 -5.68
CA ALA A 305 3.58 1.32 -4.51
C ALA A 305 2.27 0.70 -4.01
N ASN A 306 1.56 -0.04 -4.86
CA ASN A 306 0.29 -0.70 -4.52
C ASN A 306 0.43 -2.21 -4.35
N PHE A 307 1.58 -2.82 -4.67
CA PHE A 307 1.72 -4.27 -4.56
C PHE A 307 1.78 -4.72 -3.10
N ASP A 308 0.82 -5.52 -2.65
CA ASP A 308 0.81 -6.05 -1.30
C ASP A 308 1.52 -7.41 -1.27
N ILE A 309 2.81 -7.36 -0.94
CA ILE A 309 3.63 -8.57 -0.84
C ILE A 309 3.14 -9.50 0.28
N PHE A 310 2.55 -8.97 1.35
CA PHE A 310 2.07 -9.78 2.46
C PHE A 310 0.80 -10.53 2.09
N ALA A 311 -0.13 -9.89 1.40
CA ALA A 311 -1.33 -10.55 0.88
C ALA A 311 -0.96 -11.74 -0.02
N PHE A 312 0.06 -11.58 -0.87
CA PHE A 312 0.56 -12.64 -1.73
C PHE A 312 1.25 -13.77 -0.96
N ILE A 313 2.05 -13.44 0.04
CA ILE A 313 2.69 -14.42 0.94
C ILE A 313 1.62 -15.22 1.69
N ILE A 314 0.60 -14.55 2.25
CA ILE A 314 -0.51 -15.20 2.95
C ILE A 314 -1.27 -16.14 2.01
N ALA A 315 -1.58 -15.71 0.79
CA ALA A 315 -2.24 -16.56 -0.20
C ALA A 315 -1.44 -17.84 -0.53
N LYS A 316 -0.11 -17.75 -0.56
CA LYS A 316 0.78 -18.92 -0.74
C LYS A 316 0.82 -19.83 0.48
N PHE A 317 0.82 -19.26 1.69
CA PHE A 317 0.72 -20.07 2.92
C PHE A 317 -0.61 -20.81 2.99
N LEU A 318 -1.72 -20.14 2.66
CA LEU A 318 -3.05 -20.77 2.58
C LEU A 318 -3.09 -21.90 1.54
N PHE A 319 -2.47 -21.69 0.38
CA PHE A 319 -2.32 -22.75 -0.62
C PHE A 319 -1.55 -23.95 -0.07
N LEU A 320 -0.42 -23.72 0.60
CA LEU A 320 0.40 -24.79 1.18
C LEU A 320 -0.36 -25.55 2.27
N GLU A 321 -1.05 -24.85 3.17
CA GLU A 321 -1.88 -25.46 4.22
C GLU A 321 -2.96 -26.35 3.62
N ASN A 322 -3.71 -25.85 2.63
CA ASN A 322 -4.76 -26.61 1.95
C ASN A 322 -4.18 -27.82 1.20
N HIS A 323 -3.02 -27.67 0.56
CA HIS A 323 -2.34 -28.78 -0.10
C HIS A 323 -1.93 -29.86 0.91
N LEU A 324 -1.30 -29.48 2.02
CA LEU A 324 -0.88 -30.41 3.08
C LEU A 324 -2.08 -31.12 3.72
N LYS A 325 -3.17 -30.38 4.00
CA LYS A 325 -4.41 -30.95 4.52
C LYS A 325 -4.98 -31.98 3.55
N GLY A 326 -5.01 -31.68 2.25
CA GLY A 326 -5.45 -32.63 1.22
C GLY A 326 -4.58 -33.89 1.15
N GLN A 327 -3.25 -33.74 1.22
CA GLN A 327 -2.32 -34.89 1.23
C GLN A 327 -2.50 -35.75 2.48
N LEU A 328 -2.66 -35.14 3.65
CA LEU A 328 -2.92 -35.86 4.91
C LEU A 328 -4.25 -36.61 4.88
N GLN A 329 -5.30 -35.99 4.35
CA GLN A 329 -6.61 -36.64 4.17
C GLN A 329 -6.53 -37.81 3.19
N ASN A 330 -5.81 -37.65 2.07
CA ASN A 330 -5.62 -38.73 1.11
C ASN A 330 -4.81 -39.89 1.72
N LEU A 331 -3.73 -39.58 2.44
CA LEU A 331 -2.95 -40.59 3.16
C LEU A 331 -3.80 -41.34 4.19
N TYR A 332 -4.60 -40.61 4.97
CA TYR A 332 -5.52 -41.20 5.95
C TYR A 332 -6.55 -42.13 5.28
N LYS A 333 -7.15 -41.69 4.17
CA LYS A 333 -8.06 -42.52 3.37
C LYS A 333 -7.37 -43.77 2.80
N SER A 334 -6.11 -43.65 2.36
CA SER A 334 -5.33 -44.80 1.87
C SER A 334 -5.05 -45.81 2.98
N ILE A 335 -4.68 -45.36 4.18
CA ILE A 335 -4.42 -46.23 5.34
C ILE A 335 -5.70 -46.93 5.80
N LEU A 336 -6.85 -46.26 5.79
CA LEU A 336 -8.13 -46.85 6.18
C LEU A 336 -8.72 -47.81 5.13
N LYS A 337 -8.25 -47.76 3.87
CA LYS A 337 -8.70 -48.65 2.79
C LYS A 337 -7.85 -49.93 2.67
N GLU A 338 -6.74 -50.05 3.42
CA GLU A 338 -5.95 -51.28 3.60
C GLU A 338 -6.42 -52.09 4.81
#